data_AF-A0A401W0F5-F1
#
_entry.id   AF-A0A401W0F5-F1
#
_cell.length_a   1.000
_cell.length_b   1.000
_cell.length_c   1.000
_cell.angle_alpha   90.00
_cell.angle_beta   90.00
_cell.angle_gamma   90.00
#
_symmetry.space_group_name_H-M   'P 1'
#
loop_
_entity.id
_entity.type
_entity.pdbx_description
1 polymer ?
#
loop_
_entity_poly.entity_id
_entity_poly.type
_entity_poly.pdbx_seq_one_letter_code
_entity_poly.pdbx_strand_id
1 'polypeptide(L)'
;MIDMKRAAVVGLAVAGLGLSSLVTAAPASAGGTAPDCVKRNVFTVVGRYWEVSVQNTCGKPMRVRVVGSFGPFDCHTLQNGASYRHHSEWGKYKRVEVC
;
A
#
# COMPACT_ATOMS: atom_id res chain seq x y z
N MET A 1 -29.70 34.30 19.75
CA MET A 1 -29.68 32.82 19.58
C MET A 1 -30.83 32.46 18.66
N ILE A 2 -30.57 32.29 17.36
CA ILE A 2 -31.52 31.66 16.44
C ILE A 2 -30.75 30.69 15.55
N ASP A 3 -31.14 29.46 15.78
CA ASP A 3 -30.92 28.20 15.12
C ASP A 3 -31.48 28.21 13.69
N MET A 4 -30.91 27.34 12.86
CA MET A 4 -31.58 26.61 11.79
C MET A 4 -32.10 27.31 10.53
N LYS A 5 -31.92 26.50 9.46
CA LYS A 5 -32.75 26.32 8.27
C LYS A 5 -32.54 27.28 7.09
N ARG A 6 -31.94 26.66 6.06
CA ARG A 6 -32.39 26.64 4.66
C ARG A 6 -32.61 28.00 4.01
N ALA A 7 -31.63 28.40 3.21
CA ALA A 7 -31.89 29.14 1.98
C ALA A 7 -31.26 28.36 0.82
N ALA A 8 -32.12 27.71 0.05
CA ALA A 8 -31.81 27.22 -1.29
C ALA A 8 -31.87 28.40 -2.25
N VAL A 9 -30.90 28.51 -3.17
CA VAL A 9 -31.04 29.10 -4.52
C VAL A 9 -29.70 28.86 -5.24
N VAL A 10 -29.58 27.83 -6.08
CA VAL A 10 -29.78 27.90 -7.54
C VAL A 10 -29.14 29.16 -8.12
N GLY A 11 -27.85 29.05 -8.45
CA GLY A 11 -27.08 30.03 -9.21
C GLY A 11 -26.51 29.37 -10.45
N LEU A 12 -27.29 29.47 -11.54
CA LEU A 12 -26.92 29.53 -12.95
C LEU A 12 -25.61 28.86 -13.42
N ALA A 13 -25.78 27.85 -14.27
CA ALA A 13 -24.76 27.16 -15.02
C ALA A 13 -23.88 28.11 -15.86
N VAL A 14 -22.56 27.98 -15.72
CA VAL A 14 -21.59 28.47 -16.69
C VAL A 14 -21.05 27.24 -17.42
N ALA A 15 -21.39 27.12 -18.70
CA ALA A 15 -20.89 26.08 -19.58
C ALA A 15 -19.38 26.29 -19.81
N GLY A 16 -18.57 25.61 -19.01
CA GLY A 16 -17.14 25.41 -19.23
C GLY A 16 -16.91 23.97 -19.66
N LEU A 17 -16.49 23.79 -20.90
CA LEU A 17 -16.01 22.53 -21.47
C LEU A 17 -14.97 21.89 -20.54
N GLY A 18 -15.22 20.68 -20.06
CA GLY A 18 -14.21 19.94 -19.30
C GLY A 18 -14.74 18.62 -18.77
N LEU A 19 -14.24 17.52 -19.34
CA LEU A 19 -14.44 16.15 -18.88
C LEU A 19 -13.95 16.00 -17.43
N SER A 20 -14.84 16.15 -16.45
CA SER A 20 -14.53 15.83 -15.05
C SER A 20 -14.63 14.33 -14.83
N SER A 21 -13.66 13.58 -15.36
CA SER A 21 -13.36 12.24 -14.90
C SER A 21 -13.05 12.33 -13.41
N LEU A 22 -13.94 11.79 -12.57
CA LEU A 22 -13.68 11.56 -11.16
C LEU A 22 -12.54 10.53 -11.07
N VAL A 23 -11.30 11.00 -11.14
CA VAL A 23 -10.15 10.25 -10.65
C VAL A 23 -10.32 10.22 -9.14
N THR A 24 -10.94 9.15 -8.65
CA THR A 24 -10.71 8.68 -7.29
C THR A 24 -9.22 8.34 -7.23
N ALA A 25 -8.40 9.32 -6.87
CA ALA A 25 -7.03 9.08 -6.51
C ALA A 25 -7.07 8.16 -5.28
N ALA A 26 -6.86 6.87 -5.50
CA ALA A 26 -6.59 5.93 -4.42
C ALA A 26 -5.48 6.55 -3.55
N PRO A 27 -5.55 6.44 -2.21
CA PRO A 27 -4.48 6.95 -1.38
C PRO A 27 -3.20 6.28 -1.86
N ALA A 28 -2.27 7.10 -2.35
CA ALA A 28 -0.90 6.67 -2.50
C ALA A 28 -0.44 6.38 -1.07
N SER A 29 -0.52 5.11 -0.64
CA SER A 29 0.17 4.67 0.57
C SER A 29 1.61 5.09 0.35
N ALA A 30 2.01 6.17 1.03
CA ALA A 30 3.40 6.53 1.18
C ALA A 30 4.02 5.31 1.87
N GLY A 31 4.50 4.37 1.04
CA GLY A 31 5.00 3.07 1.44
C GLY A 31 6.27 3.31 2.22
N GLY A 32 6.11 3.59 3.50
CA GLY A 32 7.22 3.70 4.43
C GLY A 32 7.95 2.37 4.44
N THR A 33 9.27 2.41 4.52
CA THR A 33 10.06 1.20 4.79
C THR A 33 9.46 0.51 6.01
N ALA A 34 9.28 -0.82 5.95
CA ALA A 34 8.70 -1.55 7.06
C ALA A 34 9.49 -1.30 8.35
N PRO A 35 8.81 -1.14 9.52
CA PRO A 35 9.48 -0.87 10.78
C PRO A 35 10.37 -2.05 11.17
N ASP A 36 11.36 -1.80 12.03
CA ASP A 36 12.40 -2.78 12.40
C ASP A 36 11.84 -4.08 13.01
N CYS A 37 10.69 -3.98 13.69
CA CYS A 37 9.96 -5.13 14.22
C CYS A 37 9.38 -6.07 13.15
N VAL A 38 9.42 -5.70 11.87
CA VAL A 38 9.12 -6.60 10.75
C VAL A 38 10.44 -7.19 10.24
N LYS A 39 10.71 -8.43 10.63
CA LYS A 39 11.91 -9.14 10.19
C LYS A 39 11.76 -9.55 8.74
N ARG A 40 12.83 -9.36 7.96
CA ARG A 40 12.93 -9.78 6.56
C ARG A 40 14.14 -10.69 6.39
N ASN A 41 13.94 -11.82 5.74
CA ASN A 41 15.02 -12.73 5.37
C ASN A 41 14.94 -13.02 3.88
N VAL A 42 15.99 -12.66 3.13
CA VAL A 42 16.00 -12.74 1.66
C VAL A 42 16.89 -13.89 1.25
N PHE A 43 16.32 -14.87 0.58
CA PHE A 43 16.99 -16.01 -0.02
C PHE A 43 17.06 -15.77 -1.52
N THR A 44 18.24 -15.44 -2.04
CA THR A 44 18.43 -15.27 -3.49
C THR A 44 19.16 -16.48 -4.04
N VAL A 45 18.52 -17.20 -4.97
CA VAL A 45 19.19 -18.24 -5.76
C VAL A 45 19.68 -17.60 -7.04
N VAL A 46 21.00 -17.44 -7.15
CA VAL A 46 21.66 -16.72 -8.25
C VAL A 46 21.17 -17.25 -9.60
N GLY A 47 20.51 -16.37 -10.37
CA GLY A 47 20.08 -16.64 -11.74
C GLY A 47 18.79 -17.45 -11.92
N ARG A 48 18.07 -17.80 -10.86
CA ARG A 48 16.78 -18.52 -10.98
C ARG A 48 15.60 -17.79 -10.37
N TYR A 49 15.64 -17.55 -9.06
CA TYR A 49 14.54 -16.94 -8.33
C TYR A 49 15.05 -16.31 -7.05
N TRP A 50 14.26 -15.40 -6.51
CA TRP A 50 14.46 -14.86 -5.18
C TRP A 50 13.22 -15.11 -4.35
N GLU A 51 13.46 -15.34 -3.07
CA GLU A 51 12.44 -15.58 -2.09
C GLU A 51 12.70 -14.64 -0.90
N VAL A 52 11.65 -14.07 -0.34
CA VAL A 52 11.75 -13.29 0.90
C VAL A 52 10.73 -13.82 1.89
N SER A 53 11.22 -14.14 3.09
CA SER A 53 10.38 -14.40 4.25
C SER A 53 10.23 -13.11 5.05
N VAL A 54 8.99 -12.72 5.33
CA VAL A 54 8.65 -11.54 6.12
C VAL A 54 7.90 -12.01 7.35
N GLN A 55 8.36 -11.62 8.53
CA GLN A 55 7.77 -11.98 9.81
C GLN A 55 7.42 -10.72 10.60
N ASN A 56 6.21 -10.68 11.14
CA ASN A 56 5.78 -9.60 12.02
C ASN A 56 6.09 -9.93 13.48
N THR A 57 6.92 -9.11 14.14
CA THR A 57 7.22 -9.21 15.57
C THR A 57 6.86 -7.94 16.35
N CYS A 58 6.00 -7.09 15.78
CA CYS A 58 5.64 -5.78 16.33
C CYS A 58 4.63 -5.81 17.49
N GLY A 59 4.13 -6.98 17.91
CA GLY A 59 3.09 -7.10 18.95
C GLY A 59 1.68 -6.70 18.51
N LYS A 60 1.50 -6.30 17.24
CA LYS A 60 0.23 -5.83 16.64
C LYS A 60 0.13 -6.35 15.21
N PRO A 61 -1.08 -6.52 14.64
CA PRO A 61 -1.22 -6.83 13.22
C PRO A 61 -0.65 -5.70 12.35
N MET A 62 0.14 -6.06 11.34
CA MET A 62 0.80 -5.13 10.42
C MET A 62 0.42 -5.46 8.98
N ARG A 63 0.18 -4.43 8.18
CA ARG A 63 0.01 -4.58 6.73
C ARG A 63 1.32 -4.28 6.03
N VAL A 64 1.84 -5.27 5.32
CA VAL A 64 3.13 -5.18 4.65
C VAL A 64 3.04 -5.73 3.24
N ARG A 65 3.92 -5.24 2.37
CA ARG A 65 4.12 -5.78 1.04
C ARG A 65 5.59 -5.81 0.68
N VAL A 66 5.92 -6.70 -0.22
CA VAL A 66 7.26 -6.79 -0.82
C VAL A 66 7.30 -5.90 -2.05
N VAL A 67 8.43 -5.25 -2.27
CA VAL A 67 8.72 -4.48 -3.48
C VAL A 67 9.87 -5.15 -4.20
N GLY A 68 9.63 -5.53 -5.45
CA GLY A 68 10.64 -6.03 -6.37
C GLY A 68 11.04 -4.97 -7.40
N SER A 69 11.91 -5.36 -8.34
CA SER A 69 12.33 -4.48 -9.44
C SER A 69 11.20 -3.96 -10.32
N PHE A 70 10.10 -4.70 -10.44
CA PHE A 70 8.96 -4.34 -11.30
C PHE A 70 7.86 -3.58 -10.56
N GLY A 71 7.99 -3.38 -9.24
CA GLY A 71 7.01 -2.67 -8.42
C GLY A 71 6.65 -3.41 -7.13
N PRO A 72 5.68 -2.85 -6.39
CA PRO A 72 5.11 -3.47 -5.19
C PRO A 72 4.19 -4.64 -5.54
N PHE A 73 4.27 -5.70 -4.75
CA PHE A 73 3.33 -6.82 -4.77
C PHE A 73 2.14 -6.55 -3.84
N ASP A 74 1.20 -7.51 -3.76
CA ASP A 74 0.02 -7.43 -2.91
C ASP A 74 0.33 -7.13 -1.44
N CYS A 75 -0.58 -6.37 -0.82
CA CYS A 75 -0.54 -6.07 0.60
C CYS A 75 -1.12 -7.23 1.42
N HIS A 76 -0.32 -7.73 2.35
CA HIS A 76 -0.72 -8.79 3.26
C HIS A 76 -0.81 -8.27 4.69
N THR A 77 -1.91 -8.62 5.37
CA THR A 77 -2.06 -8.39 6.81
C THR A 77 -1.43 -9.54 7.57
N LEU A 78 -0.34 -9.27 8.30
CA LEU A 78 0.34 -10.24 9.15
C LEU A 78 -0.06 -10.00 10.61
N GLN A 79 -0.61 -11.04 11.24
CA GLN A 79 -0.79 -11.06 12.69
C GLN A 79 0.56 -11.05 13.43
N ASN A 80 0.57 -10.71 14.71
CA ASN A 80 1.79 -10.80 15.51
C ASN A 80 2.32 -12.25 15.54
N GLY A 81 3.61 -12.43 15.29
CA GLY A 81 4.27 -13.74 15.17
C GLY A 81 4.06 -14.44 13.83
N ALA A 82 3.12 -13.97 13.00
CA ALA A 82 2.89 -14.54 11.68
C ALA A 82 4.01 -14.18 10.70
N SER A 83 4.28 -15.10 9.80
CA SER A 83 5.22 -14.91 8.69
C SER A 83 4.58 -15.30 7.38
N TYR A 84 4.95 -14.61 6.31
CA TYR A 84 4.66 -15.05 4.95
C TYR A 84 5.94 -15.11 4.13
N ARG A 85 5.86 -15.82 3.02
CA ARG A 85 6.97 -16.02 2.09
C ARG A 85 6.52 -15.59 0.71
N HIS A 86 7.29 -14.71 0.08
CA HIS A 86 7.06 -14.29 -1.28
C HIS A 86 8.16 -14.87 -2.16
N HIS A 87 7.74 -15.58 -3.20
CA HIS A 87 8.62 -16.20 -4.19
C HIS A 87 8.41 -15.50 -5.53
N SER A 88 9.49 -15.10 -6.18
CA SER A 88 9.45 -14.53 -7.52
C SER A 88 10.64 -14.99 -8.36
N GLU A 89 10.35 -15.45 -9.56
CA GLU A 89 11.35 -15.89 -10.55
C GLU A 89 11.88 -14.71 -11.38
N TRP A 90 11.26 -13.54 -11.25
CA TRP A 90 11.57 -12.37 -12.07
C TRP A 90 12.07 -11.20 -11.24
N GLY A 91 13.01 -10.45 -11.82
CA GLY A 91 13.54 -9.24 -11.21
C GLY A 91 14.40 -9.52 -9.98
N LYS A 92 14.48 -8.54 -9.09
CA LYS A 92 15.24 -8.64 -7.84
C LYS A 92 14.41 -8.09 -6.70
N TYR A 93 14.60 -8.65 -5.50
CA TYR A 93 14.11 -8.05 -4.27
C TYR A 93 14.67 -6.62 -4.10
N LYS A 94 13.81 -5.67 -3.68
CA LYS A 94 14.23 -4.31 -3.34
C LYS A 94 14.08 -4.03 -1.85
N ARG A 95 12.85 -4.12 -1.32
CA ARG A 95 12.53 -3.81 0.08
C ARG A 95 11.19 -4.41 0.51
N VAL A 96 10.90 -4.35 1.81
CA VAL A 96 9.53 -4.49 2.35
C VAL A 96 9.06 -3.12 2.78
N GLU A 97 7.82 -2.79 2.47
CA GLU A 97 7.18 -1.54 2.89
C GLU A 97 5.84 -1.81 3.55
N VAL A 98 5.41 -0.86 4.38
CA VAL A 98 4.06 -0.89 4.96
C VAL A 98 3.03 -0.44 3.93
N CYS A 99 1.88 -1.07 4.03
CA CYS A 99 0.63 -0.56 3.50
C CYS A 99 -0.17 0.05 4.66
#